data_AF-A0A6D2VUK0-F1
#
_entry.id   AF-A0A6D2VUK0-F1
#
_cell.length_a   1.000
_cell.length_b   1.000
_cell.length_c   1.000
_cell.angle_alpha   90.00
_cell.angle_beta   90.00
_cell.angle_gamma   90.00
#
_symmetry.space_group_name_H-M   'P 1'
#
loop_
_entity.id
_entity.type
_entity.pdbx_description
1 polymer ?
#
loop_
_entity_poly.entity_id
_entity_poly.type
_entity_poly.pdbx_seq_one_letter_code
_entity_poly.pdbx_strand_id
1 'polypeptide(L)'
;MDDKPNPEALSDSSEHLFSFGVIADVQYADLEDGFNFQGTRRRYYRHSLLHLQGAIEDWNNESSMPCCVLQLGDIIDGYNALYNASEKSLELVMDMFKRLKVPVHHTWGNHEFYNFSREYLTHSKLNTKFLEDQIVHHPETMPSEDYYAYHFVPFPKFRFILLDAYDLSVLGVDQSSPKYEQCMKILREHNPNTELNSPQGLSEPQFVQFNGGFSQEQLNWLNEVLTFSDTNQEKVVIAIFPFTRTPLTMCAWPGTTEMSWQSFGLMSVWCVSLLVTPMMVATLRILLVYTTST
;
A
#
# COMPACT_ATOMS: atom_id res chain seq x y z
N MET A 1 50.32 -38.32 -10.53
CA MET A 1 50.07 -36.94 -10.06
C MET A 1 48.72 -36.59 -10.58
N ASP A 2 47.75 -36.53 -9.67
CA ASP A 2 46.33 -36.41 -9.98
C ASP A 2 45.99 -34.99 -10.41
N ASP A 3 45.49 -34.84 -11.64
CA ASP A 3 44.83 -33.62 -12.08
C ASP A 3 43.43 -33.56 -11.44
N LYS A 4 43.28 -32.71 -10.42
CA LYS A 4 41.97 -32.34 -9.88
C LYS A 4 41.28 -31.37 -10.84
N PRO A 5 40.01 -31.59 -11.21
CA PRO A 5 39.25 -30.61 -11.98
C PRO A 5 38.98 -29.37 -11.13
N ASN A 6 39.14 -28.21 -11.77
CA ASN A 6 38.84 -26.88 -11.26
C ASN A 6 37.35 -26.80 -10.89
N PRO A 7 36.95 -26.32 -9.70
CA PRO A 7 35.54 -26.14 -9.38
C PRO A 7 34.97 -25.04 -10.26
N GLU A 8 34.03 -25.41 -11.13
CA GLU A 8 33.19 -24.45 -11.83
C GLU A 8 32.58 -23.51 -10.80
N ALA A 9 32.92 -22.23 -10.91
CA ALA A 9 32.21 -21.18 -10.22
C ALA A 9 30.76 -21.23 -10.71
N LEU A 10 29.87 -21.79 -9.89
CA LEU A 10 28.44 -21.63 -10.02
C LEU A 10 28.16 -20.13 -10.01
N SER A 11 28.04 -19.52 -11.20
CA SER A 11 27.47 -18.21 -11.32
C SER A 11 26.02 -18.35 -10.88
N ASP A 12 25.72 -17.92 -9.66
CA ASP A 12 24.36 -17.74 -9.17
C ASP A 12 23.75 -16.56 -9.94
N SER A 13 23.48 -16.79 -11.24
CA SER A 13 22.87 -15.80 -12.11
C SER A 13 21.39 -15.78 -11.77
N SER A 14 21.02 -14.99 -10.75
CA SER A 14 19.62 -14.73 -10.43
C SER A 14 18.96 -14.13 -11.67
N GLU A 15 18.12 -14.92 -12.34
CA GLU A 15 17.36 -14.46 -13.51
C GLU A 15 16.38 -13.37 -13.08
N HIS A 16 16.48 -12.20 -13.70
CA HIS A 16 15.55 -11.10 -13.47
C HIS A 16 14.20 -11.42 -14.15
N LEU A 17 13.16 -11.67 -13.35
CA LEU A 17 11.84 -12.05 -13.86
C LEU A 17 11.05 -10.86 -14.41
N PHE A 18 10.87 -9.82 -13.60
CA PHE A 18 10.19 -8.58 -13.95
C PHE A 18 10.55 -7.48 -12.94
N SER A 19 10.28 -6.24 -13.31
CA SER A 19 10.43 -5.04 -12.47
C SER A 19 9.10 -4.30 -12.37
N PHE A 20 8.91 -3.55 -11.30
CA PHE A 20 7.81 -2.59 -11.14
C PHE A 20 8.32 -1.39 -10.35
N GLY A 21 7.81 -0.20 -10.65
CA GLY A 21 8.18 1.02 -9.92
C GLY A 21 7.34 1.20 -8.66
N VAL A 22 7.90 1.85 -7.65
CA VAL A 22 7.17 2.25 -6.45
C VAL A 22 7.51 3.68 -6.07
N ILE A 23 6.50 4.47 -5.76
CA ILE A 23 6.61 5.81 -5.19
C ILE A 23 5.52 6.01 -4.14
N ALA A 24 5.80 6.78 -3.09
CA ALA A 24 4.84 7.08 -2.03
C ALA A 24 5.01 8.53 -1.58
N ASP A 25 3.97 9.07 -0.94
CA ASP A 25 4.00 10.38 -0.27
C ASP A 25 4.57 11.48 -1.18
N VAL A 26 4.10 11.56 -2.43
CA VAL A 26 4.45 12.68 -3.31
C VAL A 26 4.02 13.99 -2.65
N GLN A 27 2.83 14.02 -2.03
CA GLN A 27 2.33 15.14 -1.23
C GLN A 27 2.60 16.50 -1.88
N TYR A 28 2.34 16.62 -3.20
CA TYR A 28 2.56 17.88 -3.92
C TYR A 28 1.63 18.98 -3.40
N ALA A 29 2.16 20.18 -3.21
CA ALA A 29 1.40 21.41 -3.07
C ALA A 29 2.23 22.59 -3.58
N ASP A 30 1.57 23.61 -4.13
CA ASP A 30 2.24 24.85 -4.56
C ASP A 30 2.52 25.78 -3.36
N LEU A 31 3.30 25.29 -2.40
CA LEU A 31 3.63 25.94 -1.14
C LEU A 31 5.13 25.96 -0.89
N GLU A 32 5.57 26.93 -0.09
CA GLU A 32 6.93 26.91 0.48
C GLU A 32 7.13 25.67 1.35
N ASP A 33 8.38 25.21 1.46
CA ASP A 33 8.72 24.06 2.28
C ASP A 33 8.20 24.23 3.72
N GLY A 34 7.62 23.15 4.25
CA GLY A 34 7.06 23.11 5.59
C GLY A 34 7.71 22.05 6.46
N PHE A 35 6.99 21.64 7.49
CA PHE A 35 7.37 20.55 8.36
C PHE A 35 6.20 19.58 8.54
N ASN A 36 6.51 18.33 8.89
CA ASN A 36 5.49 17.37 9.32
C ASN A 36 4.79 17.84 10.60
N PHE A 37 3.69 17.18 10.96
CA PHE A 37 2.88 17.50 12.14
C PHE A 37 3.70 17.67 13.44
N GLN A 38 4.74 16.85 13.62
CA GLN A 38 5.61 16.90 14.81
C GLN A 38 6.71 17.98 14.74
N GLY A 39 6.87 18.68 13.61
CA GLY A 39 7.94 19.68 13.42
C GLY A 39 9.34 19.06 13.28
N THR A 40 9.46 17.75 13.12
CA THR A 40 10.73 17.00 13.15
C THR A 40 11.33 16.74 11.78
N ARG A 41 10.51 16.77 10.71
CA ARG A 41 10.94 16.50 9.34
C ARG A 41 10.45 17.58 8.40
N ARG A 42 11.35 18.07 7.55
CA ARG A 42 11.02 19.05 6.51
C ARG A 42 10.21 18.38 5.39
N ARG A 43 9.19 19.07 4.88
CA ARG A 43 8.38 18.69 3.72
C ARG A 43 8.71 19.62 2.55
N TYR A 44 9.03 19.05 1.40
CA TYR A 44 9.45 19.80 0.21
C TYR A 44 8.37 19.78 -0.87
N TYR A 45 7.26 20.52 -0.64
CA TYR A 45 6.02 20.37 -1.41
C TYR A 45 6.15 20.58 -2.92
N ARG A 46 6.84 21.64 -3.37
CA ARG A 46 7.04 21.88 -4.81
C ARG A 46 8.06 20.92 -5.42
N HIS A 47 9.12 20.60 -4.66
CA HIS A 47 10.18 19.73 -5.14
C HIS A 47 9.74 18.28 -5.32
N SER A 48 8.67 17.85 -4.64
CA SER A 48 8.15 16.48 -4.82
C SER A 48 7.71 16.22 -6.26
N LEU A 49 7.22 17.24 -6.97
CA LEU A 49 6.91 17.13 -8.40
C LEU A 49 8.16 16.87 -9.25
N LEU A 50 9.29 17.50 -8.91
CA LEU A 50 10.57 17.26 -9.59
C LEU A 50 11.07 15.83 -9.32
N HIS A 51 10.90 15.32 -8.10
CA HIS A 51 11.22 13.93 -7.78
C HIS A 51 10.34 12.94 -8.54
N LEU A 52 9.03 13.21 -8.64
CA LEU A 52 8.13 12.41 -9.47
C LEU A 52 8.56 12.44 -10.94
N GLN A 53 8.89 13.62 -11.47
CA GLN A 53 9.38 13.74 -12.84
C GLN A 53 10.65 12.90 -13.07
N GLY A 54 11.63 12.99 -12.17
CA GLY A 54 12.86 12.20 -12.25
C GLY A 54 12.58 10.69 -12.21
N ALA A 55 11.74 10.22 -11.29
CA ALA A 55 11.36 8.82 -11.20
C ALA A 55 10.69 8.30 -12.49
N ILE A 56 9.79 9.10 -13.08
CA ILE A 56 9.13 8.76 -14.35
C ILE A 56 10.15 8.72 -15.50
N GLU A 57 11.09 9.65 -15.54
CA GLU A 57 12.16 9.66 -16.55
C GLU A 57 13.07 8.45 -16.42
N ASP A 58 13.46 8.09 -15.20
CA ASP A 58 14.28 6.91 -14.92
C ASP A 58 13.55 5.63 -15.36
N TRP A 59 12.31 5.40 -14.90
CA TRP A 59 11.53 4.22 -15.29
C TRP A 59 11.30 4.11 -16.79
N ASN A 60 11.09 5.23 -17.49
CA ASN A 60 10.88 5.25 -18.93
C ASN A 60 12.15 4.96 -19.75
N ASN A 61 13.33 5.07 -19.12
CA ASN A 61 14.65 4.89 -19.72
C ASN A 61 15.37 3.62 -19.23
N GLU A 62 14.80 2.90 -18.26
CA GLU A 62 15.30 1.60 -17.80
C GLU A 62 15.43 0.61 -18.95
N SER A 63 16.50 -0.21 -18.93
CA SER A 63 16.73 -1.23 -19.96
C SER A 63 15.66 -2.33 -19.95
N SER A 64 15.14 -2.64 -18.75
CA SER A 64 13.97 -3.46 -18.52
C SER A 64 12.89 -2.60 -17.86
N MET A 65 12.03 -2.02 -18.70
CA MET A 65 10.95 -1.15 -18.27
C MET A 65 10.02 -1.87 -17.28
N PRO A 66 9.60 -1.22 -16.18
CA PRO A 66 8.69 -1.84 -15.22
C PRO A 66 7.37 -2.26 -15.87
N CYS A 67 6.75 -3.34 -15.39
CA CYS A 67 5.43 -3.76 -15.88
C CYS A 67 4.31 -2.82 -15.44
N CYS A 68 4.47 -2.19 -14.28
CA CYS A 68 3.56 -1.18 -13.72
C CYS A 68 4.30 -0.32 -12.68
N VAL A 69 3.61 0.72 -12.19
CA VAL A 69 4.04 1.50 -11.03
C VAL A 69 2.98 1.46 -9.94
N LEU A 70 3.40 1.24 -8.70
CA LEU A 70 2.58 1.42 -7.51
C LEU A 70 2.82 2.81 -6.93
N GLN A 71 1.79 3.65 -6.95
CA GLN A 71 1.77 4.90 -6.19
C GLN A 71 1.01 4.65 -4.88
N LEU A 72 1.74 4.66 -3.76
CA LEU A 72 1.26 4.21 -2.46
C LEU A 72 0.56 5.31 -1.67
N GLY A 73 -0.33 6.09 -2.29
CA GLY A 73 -1.13 7.10 -1.59
C GLY A 73 -0.40 8.42 -1.34
N ASP A 74 -1.15 9.38 -0.82
CA ASP A 74 -0.73 10.73 -0.50
C ASP A 74 -0.07 11.45 -1.70
N ILE A 75 -0.79 11.52 -2.81
CA ILE A 75 -0.31 12.07 -4.09
C ILE A 75 -0.19 13.61 -4.05
N ILE A 76 -1.12 14.28 -3.38
CA ILE A 76 -1.12 15.73 -3.13
C ILE A 76 -1.27 16.00 -1.63
N ASP A 77 -0.69 17.08 -1.12
CA ASP A 77 -0.80 17.40 0.31
C ASP A 77 -2.22 17.90 0.68
N GLY A 78 -2.62 17.74 1.94
CA GLY A 78 -3.94 18.12 2.46
C GLY A 78 -4.10 19.63 2.55
N TYR A 79 -2.99 20.38 2.57
CA TYR A 79 -3.02 21.82 2.47
C TYR A 79 -3.64 22.33 1.17
N ASN A 80 -3.64 21.56 0.08
CA ASN A 80 -4.34 21.97 -1.13
C ASN A 80 -5.84 22.22 -0.87
N ALA A 81 -6.48 21.44 0.00
CA ALA A 81 -7.88 21.67 0.40
C ALA A 81 -8.05 23.02 1.11
N LEU A 82 -7.12 23.37 2.02
CA LEU A 82 -7.14 24.64 2.75
C LEU A 82 -7.01 25.86 1.84
N TYR A 83 -6.31 25.71 0.71
CA TYR A 83 -6.11 26.76 -0.28
C TYR A 83 -7.03 26.64 -1.51
N ASN A 84 -8.03 25.74 -1.47
CA ASN A 84 -8.95 25.48 -2.58
C ASN A 84 -8.22 25.17 -3.92
N ALA A 85 -7.14 24.39 -3.83
CA ALA A 85 -6.24 24.04 -4.93
C ALA A 85 -6.22 22.55 -5.26
N SER A 86 -7.01 21.71 -4.57
CA SER A 86 -6.97 20.24 -4.68
C SER A 86 -7.08 19.73 -6.11
N GLU A 87 -8.08 20.16 -6.87
CA GLU A 87 -8.28 19.69 -8.25
C GLU A 87 -7.13 20.11 -9.17
N LYS A 88 -6.69 21.37 -9.06
CA LYS A 88 -5.59 21.92 -9.86
C LYS A 88 -4.27 21.21 -9.57
N SER A 89 -3.99 20.96 -8.29
CA SER A 89 -2.79 20.23 -7.87
C SER A 89 -2.84 18.77 -8.29
N LEU A 90 -4.01 18.12 -8.21
CA LEU A 90 -4.20 16.76 -8.70
C LEU A 90 -4.02 16.71 -10.22
N GLU A 91 -4.62 17.62 -10.98
CA GLU A 91 -4.46 17.68 -12.44
C GLU A 91 -3.00 17.79 -12.84
N LEU A 92 -2.25 18.68 -12.18
CA LEU A 92 -0.83 18.89 -12.43
C LEU A 92 0.00 17.62 -12.19
N VAL A 93 -0.26 16.90 -11.08
CA VAL A 93 0.45 15.64 -10.79
C VAL A 93 0.05 14.54 -11.77
N MET A 94 -1.24 14.43 -12.10
CA MET A 94 -1.72 13.46 -13.08
C MET A 94 -1.17 13.72 -14.48
N ASP A 95 -0.93 14.99 -14.86
CA ASP A 95 -0.27 15.34 -16.12
C ASP A 95 1.18 14.84 -16.18
N MET A 96 1.87 14.75 -15.04
CA MET A 96 3.17 14.08 -14.99
C MET A 96 3.02 12.57 -15.20
N PHE A 97 2.08 11.92 -14.51
CA PHE A 97 1.84 10.49 -14.68
C PHE A 97 1.44 10.09 -16.11
N LYS A 98 0.78 10.98 -16.88
CA LYS A 98 0.51 10.75 -18.33
C LYS A 98 1.77 10.52 -19.17
N ARG A 99 2.94 10.95 -18.70
CA ARG A 99 4.23 10.72 -19.38
C ARG A 99 4.79 9.32 -19.16
N LEU A 100 4.29 8.60 -18.16
CA LEU A 100 4.75 7.24 -17.86
C LEU A 100 4.20 6.29 -18.94
N LYS A 101 5.06 5.39 -19.43
CA LYS A 101 4.71 4.45 -20.51
C LYS A 101 3.99 3.18 -20.03
N VAL A 102 3.81 3.02 -18.73
CA VAL A 102 3.32 1.81 -18.06
C VAL A 102 2.14 2.18 -17.16
N PRO A 103 1.22 1.25 -16.85
CA PRO A 103 0.08 1.53 -15.97
C PRO A 103 0.54 1.91 -14.56
N VAL A 104 -0.24 2.77 -13.91
CA VAL A 104 -0.07 3.15 -12.50
C VAL A 104 -1.25 2.64 -11.70
N HIS A 105 -0.97 2.06 -10.54
CA HIS A 105 -1.98 1.68 -9.55
C HIS A 105 -1.88 2.66 -8.38
N HIS A 106 -2.98 3.35 -8.09
CA HIS A 106 -3.05 4.36 -7.04
C HIS A 106 -3.74 3.78 -5.82
N THR A 107 -3.08 3.74 -4.67
CA THR A 107 -3.76 3.56 -3.37
C THR A 107 -4.24 4.92 -2.85
N TRP A 108 -5.22 4.93 -1.94
CA TRP A 108 -5.72 6.15 -1.32
C TRP A 108 -5.26 6.22 0.14
N GLY A 109 -4.54 7.30 0.47
CA GLY A 109 -4.06 7.65 1.80
C GLY A 109 -4.94 8.72 2.47
N ASN A 110 -4.53 9.17 3.66
CA ASN A 110 -5.27 10.21 4.39
C ASN A 110 -5.30 11.52 3.62
N HIS A 111 -4.25 11.86 2.87
CA HIS A 111 -4.22 13.12 2.14
C HIS A 111 -5.17 13.12 0.94
N GLU A 112 -5.49 11.97 0.34
CA GLU A 112 -6.61 11.88 -0.62
C GLU A 112 -7.92 12.27 0.07
N PHE A 113 -8.19 11.73 1.27
CA PHE A 113 -9.42 12.02 2.03
C PHE A 113 -9.45 13.38 2.73
N TYR A 114 -8.31 14.07 2.87
CA TYR A 114 -8.29 15.48 3.24
C TYR A 114 -8.72 16.39 2.09
N ASN A 115 -8.48 15.96 0.85
CA ASN A 115 -8.76 16.76 -0.34
C ASN A 115 -10.13 16.43 -0.96
N PHE A 116 -10.56 15.19 -0.89
CA PHE A 116 -11.67 14.69 -1.69
C PHE A 116 -12.59 13.77 -0.89
N SER A 117 -13.88 13.78 -1.24
CA SER A 117 -14.80 12.74 -0.78
C SER A 117 -14.49 11.41 -1.46
N ARG A 118 -14.91 10.30 -0.83
CA ARG A 118 -14.82 8.97 -1.44
C ARG A 118 -15.56 8.90 -2.77
N GLU A 119 -16.74 9.51 -2.86
CA GLU A 119 -17.50 9.62 -4.12
C GLU A 119 -16.71 10.32 -5.22
N TYR A 120 -16.01 11.41 -4.90
CA TYR A 120 -15.15 12.09 -5.87
C TYR A 120 -14.02 11.16 -6.33
N LEU A 121 -13.32 10.51 -5.39
CA LEU A 121 -12.20 9.63 -5.70
C LEU A 121 -12.61 8.48 -6.63
N THR A 122 -13.78 7.87 -6.41
CA THR A 122 -14.35 6.82 -7.27
C THR A 122 -14.57 7.28 -8.72
N HIS A 123 -14.84 8.56 -8.95
CA HIS A 123 -15.02 9.14 -10.30
C HIS A 123 -13.77 9.84 -10.84
N SER A 124 -12.66 9.83 -10.08
CA SER A 124 -11.43 10.53 -10.41
C SER A 124 -10.43 9.65 -11.16
N LYS A 125 -9.35 10.28 -11.65
CA LYS A 125 -8.21 9.56 -12.25
C LYS A 125 -7.42 8.71 -11.24
N LEU A 126 -7.68 8.87 -9.93
CA LEU A 126 -7.09 8.04 -8.88
C LEU A 126 -7.82 6.71 -8.67
N ASN A 127 -8.99 6.51 -9.30
CA ASN A 127 -9.63 5.20 -9.33
C ASN A 127 -9.01 4.35 -10.45
N THR A 128 -8.13 3.44 -10.06
CA THR A 128 -7.47 2.48 -10.96
C THR A 128 -8.01 1.05 -10.80
N LYS A 129 -9.18 0.88 -10.17
CA LYS A 129 -9.84 -0.43 -9.99
C LYS A 129 -10.17 -1.09 -11.33
N PHE A 130 -10.34 -0.33 -12.41
CA PHE A 130 -10.53 -0.87 -13.76
C PHE A 130 -9.34 -1.69 -14.29
N LEU A 131 -8.18 -1.66 -13.61
CA LEU A 131 -7.00 -2.50 -13.89
C LEU A 131 -7.02 -3.84 -13.12
N GLU A 132 -8.10 -4.16 -12.40
CA GLU A 132 -8.23 -5.42 -11.68
C GLU A 132 -8.31 -6.62 -12.62
N ASP A 133 -7.84 -7.77 -12.12
CA ASP A 133 -8.10 -9.06 -12.75
C ASP A 133 -9.32 -9.74 -12.13
N GLN A 134 -10.02 -10.50 -12.95
CA GLN A 134 -11.14 -11.34 -12.51
C GLN A 134 -10.79 -12.81 -12.64
N ILE A 135 -11.09 -13.58 -11.59
CA ILE A 135 -10.91 -15.03 -11.60
C ILE A 135 -12.28 -15.66 -11.87
N VAL A 136 -12.51 -16.06 -13.12
CA VAL A 136 -13.81 -16.51 -13.67
C VAL A 136 -14.55 -17.54 -12.80
N HIS A 137 -13.83 -18.41 -12.11
CA HIS A 137 -14.39 -19.50 -11.30
C HIS A 137 -14.28 -19.29 -9.79
N HIS A 138 -13.91 -18.09 -9.34
CA HIS A 138 -13.72 -17.73 -7.93
C HIS A 138 -14.37 -16.37 -7.62
N PRO A 139 -15.71 -16.25 -7.65
CA PRO A 139 -16.40 -14.99 -7.41
C PRO A 139 -16.12 -14.38 -6.02
N GLU A 140 -15.74 -15.19 -5.03
CA GLU A 140 -15.30 -14.77 -3.70
C GLU A 140 -14.04 -13.89 -3.72
N THR A 141 -13.27 -13.91 -4.82
CA THR A 141 -12.11 -13.04 -5.03
C THR A 141 -12.47 -11.69 -5.64
N MET A 142 -13.76 -11.43 -5.92
CA MET A 142 -14.24 -10.12 -6.35
C MET A 142 -14.40 -9.20 -5.13
N PRO A 143 -13.79 -8.01 -5.13
CA PRO A 143 -13.96 -7.06 -4.03
C PRO A 143 -15.36 -6.48 -4.02
N SER A 144 -15.84 -6.12 -2.83
CA SER A 144 -17.07 -5.34 -2.66
C SER A 144 -16.92 -3.93 -3.25
N GLU A 145 -18.04 -3.24 -3.47
CA GLU A 145 -18.06 -1.82 -3.84
C GLU A 145 -17.96 -0.89 -2.61
N ASP A 146 -18.03 -1.44 -1.40
CA ASP A 146 -18.01 -0.69 -0.14
C ASP A 146 -16.61 -0.19 0.27
N TYR A 147 -15.55 -0.71 -0.37
CA TYR A 147 -14.15 -0.32 -0.15
C TYR A 147 -13.37 -0.29 -1.47
N TYR A 148 -12.27 0.47 -1.49
CA TYR A 148 -11.40 0.60 -2.66
C TYR A 148 -10.21 -0.36 -2.60
N ALA A 149 -10.48 -1.64 -2.86
CA ALA A 149 -9.47 -2.69 -2.90
C ALA A 149 -9.65 -3.55 -4.16
N TYR A 150 -8.55 -4.09 -4.69
CA TYR A 150 -8.57 -4.98 -5.84
C TYR A 150 -7.25 -5.75 -5.98
N HIS A 151 -7.22 -6.77 -6.82
CA HIS A 151 -6.01 -7.52 -7.15
C HIS A 151 -5.79 -7.61 -8.66
N PHE A 152 -4.54 -7.87 -9.07
CA PHE A 152 -4.13 -8.02 -10.46
C PHE A 152 -2.83 -8.85 -10.56
N VAL A 153 -2.50 -9.34 -11.76
CA VAL A 153 -1.39 -10.26 -12.04
C VAL A 153 -0.48 -9.63 -13.10
N PRO A 154 0.51 -8.80 -12.70
CA PRO A 154 1.40 -8.15 -13.66
C PRO A 154 2.41 -9.09 -14.31
N PHE A 155 2.64 -10.28 -13.73
CA PHE A 155 3.57 -11.29 -14.24
C PHE A 155 3.08 -12.69 -13.84
N PRO A 156 3.31 -13.73 -14.67
CA PRO A 156 2.88 -15.10 -14.34
C PRO A 156 3.30 -15.52 -12.93
N LYS A 157 2.34 -16.01 -12.14
CA LYS A 157 2.51 -16.41 -10.73
C LYS A 157 2.84 -15.28 -9.76
N PHE A 158 2.69 -14.02 -10.13
CA PHE A 158 2.80 -12.89 -9.20
C PHE A 158 1.50 -12.10 -9.16
N ARG A 159 0.84 -12.09 -7.99
CA ARG A 159 -0.39 -11.35 -7.75
C ARG A 159 -0.12 -10.16 -6.86
N PHE A 160 -0.64 -9.02 -7.25
CA PHE A 160 -0.56 -7.78 -6.52
C PHE A 160 -1.93 -7.46 -5.96
N ILE A 161 -1.99 -6.99 -4.72
CA ILE A 161 -3.23 -6.67 -4.01
C ILE A 161 -3.13 -5.25 -3.47
N LEU A 162 -4.08 -4.40 -3.83
CA LEU A 162 -4.25 -3.07 -3.23
C LEU A 162 -5.32 -3.15 -2.16
N LEU A 163 -5.04 -2.61 -0.98
CA LEU A 163 -5.97 -2.54 0.15
C LEU A 163 -6.41 -1.10 0.43
N ASP A 164 -7.64 -0.96 0.90
CA ASP A 164 -8.21 0.30 1.41
C ASP A 164 -8.04 0.36 2.93
N ALA A 165 -6.99 1.04 3.38
CA ALA A 165 -6.72 1.22 4.80
C ALA A 165 -7.59 2.30 5.47
N TYR A 166 -8.47 2.96 4.71
CA TYR A 166 -9.45 3.92 5.20
C TYR A 166 -10.88 3.39 5.03
N ASP A 167 -11.02 2.09 4.79
CA ASP A 167 -12.30 1.38 4.86
C ASP A 167 -12.95 1.64 6.23
N LEU A 168 -12.22 1.36 7.32
CA LEU A 168 -12.57 1.83 8.66
C LEU A 168 -11.76 3.08 9.01
N SER A 169 -12.34 4.26 8.83
CA SER A 169 -11.73 5.51 9.28
C SER A 169 -12.80 6.56 9.58
N VAL A 170 -12.39 7.61 10.29
CA VAL A 170 -13.16 8.86 10.40
C VAL A 170 -12.88 9.82 9.23
N LEU A 171 -11.96 9.45 8.34
CA LEU A 171 -11.71 10.12 7.06
C LEU A 171 -12.36 9.33 5.92
N GLY A 172 -12.84 10.01 4.89
CA GLY A 172 -13.39 9.34 3.70
C GLY A 172 -14.70 8.57 3.92
N VAL A 173 -15.34 8.76 5.08
CA VAL A 173 -16.63 8.15 5.46
C VAL A 173 -17.62 9.28 5.77
N ASP A 174 -18.87 9.13 5.33
CA ASP A 174 -19.94 10.10 5.62
C ASP A 174 -20.16 10.20 7.14
N GLN A 175 -20.06 11.41 7.67
CA GLN A 175 -20.18 11.69 9.11
C GLN A 175 -21.57 11.34 9.68
N SER A 176 -22.59 11.23 8.84
CA SER A 176 -23.93 10.82 9.22
C SER A 176 -24.14 9.30 9.22
N SER A 177 -23.15 8.53 8.75
CA SER A 177 -23.26 7.08 8.62
C SER A 177 -23.00 6.33 9.93
N PRO A 178 -23.64 5.17 10.15
CA PRO A 178 -23.32 4.28 11.27
C PRO A 178 -21.84 3.85 11.30
N LYS A 179 -21.21 3.73 10.12
CA LYS A 179 -19.80 3.37 9.98
C LYS A 179 -18.89 4.44 10.58
N TYR A 180 -19.19 5.72 10.35
CA TYR A 180 -18.45 6.82 10.96
C TYR A 180 -18.61 6.85 12.48
N GLU A 181 -19.82 6.65 12.99
CA GLU A 181 -20.07 6.59 14.45
C GLU A 181 -19.28 5.45 15.12
N GLN A 182 -19.26 4.26 14.50
CA GLN A 182 -18.44 3.14 14.95
C GLN A 182 -16.95 3.47 14.94
N CYS A 183 -16.45 4.05 13.85
CA CYS A 183 -15.07 4.46 13.69
C CYS A 183 -14.65 5.50 14.73
N MET A 184 -15.48 6.52 14.95
CA MET A 184 -15.25 7.56 15.95
C MET A 184 -15.25 7.00 17.37
N LYS A 185 -16.13 6.02 17.66
CA LYS A 185 -16.15 5.32 18.95
C LYS A 185 -14.84 4.57 19.19
N ILE A 186 -14.39 3.75 18.23
CA ILE A 186 -13.12 3.01 18.33
C ILE A 186 -11.95 3.97 18.56
N LEU A 187 -11.88 5.05 17.78
CA LEU A 187 -10.84 6.06 17.92
C LEU A 187 -10.85 6.70 19.30
N ARG A 188 -12.01 7.12 19.81
CA ARG A 188 -12.14 7.77 21.13
C ARG A 188 -11.89 6.84 22.31
N GLU A 189 -12.16 5.55 22.16
CA GLU A 189 -11.84 4.53 23.17
C GLU A 189 -10.32 4.40 23.40
N HIS A 190 -9.53 4.52 22.32
CA HIS A 190 -8.06 4.37 22.38
C HIS A 190 -7.31 5.70 22.43
N ASN A 191 -7.94 6.80 22.01
CA ASN A 191 -7.36 8.13 21.94
C ASN A 191 -8.18 9.16 22.73
N PRO A 192 -7.83 9.38 24.01
CA PRO A 192 -8.50 10.37 24.85
C PRO A 192 -8.07 11.81 24.56
N ASN A 193 -7.14 12.05 23.62
CA ASN A 193 -6.64 13.38 23.34
C ASN A 193 -7.72 14.28 22.72
N THR A 194 -7.66 15.57 23.02
CA THR A 194 -8.50 16.57 22.34
C THR A 194 -8.10 16.69 20.86
N GLU A 195 -6.80 16.78 20.59
CA GLU A 195 -6.22 16.69 19.25
C GLU A 195 -6.05 15.22 18.86
N LEU A 196 -6.98 14.69 18.06
CA LEU A 196 -7.01 13.28 17.68
C LEU A 196 -5.87 12.85 16.75
N ASN A 197 -5.16 13.79 16.14
CA ASN A 197 -3.94 13.46 15.39
C ASN A 197 -2.71 13.29 16.30
N SER A 198 -2.81 13.60 17.59
CA SER A 198 -1.67 13.46 18.51
C SER A 198 -1.55 12.02 19.02
N PRO A 199 -0.41 11.34 18.78
CA PRO A 199 -0.13 10.04 19.40
C PRO A 199 0.45 10.19 20.82
N GLN A 200 0.63 11.42 21.31
CA GLN A 200 1.28 11.67 22.60
C GLN A 200 0.48 11.05 23.74
N GLY A 201 1.15 10.22 24.55
CA GLY A 201 0.55 9.58 25.72
C GLY A 201 -0.33 8.36 25.43
N LEU A 202 -0.47 7.94 24.16
CA LEU A 202 -1.21 6.74 23.81
C LEU A 202 -0.38 5.47 24.08
N SER A 203 -0.99 4.45 24.65
CA SER A 203 -0.41 3.09 24.69
C SER A 203 -0.32 2.47 23.30
N GLU A 204 -1.28 2.82 22.45
CA GLU A 204 -1.43 2.35 21.08
C GLU A 204 -1.39 3.56 20.13
N PRO A 205 -0.18 4.03 19.76
CA PRO A 205 0.01 5.29 19.03
C PRO A 205 -0.58 5.30 17.61
N GLN A 206 -1.03 4.14 17.10
CA GLN A 206 -1.71 4.03 15.81
C GLN A 206 -3.16 4.51 15.82
N PHE A 207 -3.82 4.64 16.99
CA PHE A 207 -5.18 5.16 17.07
C PHE A 207 -5.20 6.69 17.01
N VAL A 208 -4.86 7.23 15.85
CA VAL A 208 -4.90 8.67 15.56
C VAL A 208 -5.77 8.92 14.34
N GLN A 209 -6.35 10.12 14.25
CA GLN A 209 -7.34 10.47 13.23
C GLN A 209 -6.82 10.34 11.79
N PHE A 210 -5.52 10.52 11.56
CA PHE A 210 -4.92 10.37 10.24
C PHE A 210 -4.71 8.91 9.80
N ASN A 211 -5.01 7.94 10.66
CA ASN A 211 -4.96 6.52 10.33
C ASN A 211 -6.38 5.95 10.08
N GLY A 212 -6.43 4.66 9.77
CA GLY A 212 -7.65 3.89 9.63
C GLY A 212 -7.41 2.41 9.91
N GLY A 213 -8.27 1.56 9.36
CA GLY A 213 -8.16 0.12 9.39
C GLY A 213 -9.01 -0.57 8.34
N PHE A 214 -9.02 -1.89 8.41
CA PHE A 214 -9.70 -2.77 7.45
C PHE A 214 -10.99 -3.32 8.05
N SER A 215 -12.09 -3.28 7.31
CA SER A 215 -13.30 -3.96 7.75
C SER A 215 -13.11 -5.48 7.70
N GLN A 216 -13.94 -6.21 8.45
CA GLN A 216 -13.95 -7.66 8.39
C GLN A 216 -14.27 -8.17 6.99
N GLU A 217 -15.11 -7.45 6.24
CA GLU A 217 -15.47 -7.80 4.87
C GLU A 217 -14.25 -7.74 3.94
N GLN A 218 -13.45 -6.68 4.04
CA GLN A 218 -12.21 -6.55 3.26
C GLN A 218 -11.17 -7.61 3.66
N LEU A 219 -11.06 -7.91 4.96
CA LEU A 219 -10.14 -8.96 5.45
C LEU A 219 -10.58 -10.37 4.99
N ASN A 220 -11.88 -10.64 4.94
CA ASN A 220 -12.41 -11.90 4.41
C ASN A 220 -12.09 -12.01 2.92
N TRP A 221 -12.35 -10.96 2.13
CA TRP A 221 -11.99 -10.93 0.71
C TRP A 221 -10.49 -11.15 0.49
N LEU A 222 -9.63 -10.47 1.26
CA LEU A 222 -8.19 -10.67 1.22
C LEU A 222 -7.82 -12.14 1.47
N ASN A 223 -8.44 -12.77 2.48
CA ASN A 223 -8.22 -14.18 2.79
C ASN A 223 -8.59 -15.10 1.61
N GLU A 224 -9.67 -14.84 0.89
CA GLU A 224 -10.06 -15.61 -0.29
C GLU A 224 -9.04 -15.47 -1.42
N VAL A 225 -8.56 -14.24 -1.68
CA VAL A 225 -7.51 -14.00 -2.70
C VAL A 225 -6.20 -14.70 -2.33
N LEU A 226 -5.81 -14.66 -1.04
CA LEU A 226 -4.60 -15.34 -0.55
C LEU A 226 -4.74 -16.87 -0.63
N THR A 227 -5.91 -17.41 -0.26
CA THR A 227 -6.20 -18.86 -0.34
C THR A 227 -6.15 -19.35 -1.79
N PHE A 228 -6.70 -18.57 -2.73
CA PHE A 228 -6.56 -18.83 -4.15
C PHE A 228 -5.09 -18.83 -4.58
N SER A 229 -4.34 -17.80 -4.17
CA SER A 229 -2.92 -17.63 -4.50
C SER A 229 -2.08 -18.81 -4.01
N ASP A 230 -2.32 -19.28 -2.78
CA ASP A 230 -1.66 -20.44 -2.18
C ASP A 230 -1.91 -21.72 -2.99
N THR A 231 -3.18 -21.99 -3.30
CA THR A 231 -3.59 -23.16 -4.10
C THR A 231 -2.93 -23.15 -5.48
N ASN A 232 -2.72 -21.96 -6.05
CA ASN A 232 -2.14 -21.77 -7.37
C ASN A 232 -0.64 -21.50 -7.36
N GLN A 233 0.02 -21.57 -6.20
CA GLN A 233 1.46 -21.32 -6.02
C GLN A 233 1.90 -19.95 -6.55
N GLU A 234 1.09 -18.92 -6.33
CA GLU A 234 1.40 -17.55 -6.68
C GLU A 234 2.20 -16.87 -5.55
N LYS A 235 3.04 -15.90 -5.90
CA LYS A 235 3.69 -14.97 -4.99
C LYS A 235 2.87 -13.70 -4.90
N VAL A 236 2.67 -13.21 -3.68
CA VAL A 236 1.77 -12.06 -3.44
C VAL A 236 2.56 -10.84 -2.98
N VAL A 237 2.26 -9.71 -3.61
CA VAL A 237 2.69 -8.37 -3.21
C VAL A 237 1.48 -7.59 -2.72
N ILE A 238 1.53 -7.07 -1.50
CA ILE A 238 0.44 -6.25 -0.95
C ILE A 238 0.89 -4.79 -0.89
N ALA A 239 0.09 -3.92 -1.51
CA ALA A 239 0.24 -2.47 -1.54
C ALA A 239 -0.80 -1.83 -0.61
N ILE A 240 -0.31 -1.05 0.36
CA ILE A 240 -1.07 -0.51 1.49
C ILE A 240 -0.46 0.83 1.96
N PHE A 241 -1.30 1.76 2.39
CA PHE A 241 -0.91 3.01 3.06
C PHE A 241 -1.59 3.11 4.45
N PRO A 242 -0.98 3.68 5.51
CA PRO A 242 0.44 4.00 5.62
C PRO A 242 1.25 2.72 5.83
N PHE A 243 2.42 2.66 5.19
CA PHE A 243 3.36 1.56 5.43
C PHE A 243 3.93 1.66 6.84
N THR A 244 3.83 0.58 7.60
CA THR A 244 4.40 0.46 8.95
C THR A 244 5.20 -0.84 9.03
N ARG A 245 6.31 -0.84 9.77
CA ARG A 245 7.20 -2.01 9.92
C ARG A 245 6.60 -3.14 10.76
N THR A 246 5.46 -2.89 11.37
CA THR A 246 4.74 -3.82 12.25
C THR A 246 3.67 -4.58 11.45
N PRO A 247 3.35 -5.84 11.81
CA PRO A 247 2.34 -6.64 11.10
C PRO A 247 1.01 -5.89 10.97
N LEU A 248 0.22 -6.18 9.93
CA LEU A 248 -1.10 -5.58 9.66
C LEU A 248 -2.01 -5.51 10.91
N THR A 249 -1.87 -6.48 11.83
CA THR A 249 -2.58 -6.55 13.10
C THR A 249 -2.25 -5.45 14.12
N MET A 250 -1.20 -4.65 13.92
CA MET A 250 -0.78 -3.60 14.87
C MET A 250 -0.90 -2.17 14.34
N CYS A 251 -1.29 -2.00 13.08
CA CYS A 251 -1.13 -0.73 12.36
C CYS A 251 -2.43 -0.18 11.79
N ALA A 252 -3.39 -1.07 11.56
CA ALA A 252 -4.78 -0.73 11.40
C ALA A 252 -5.44 -0.68 12.77
N TRP A 253 -6.51 0.11 12.90
CA TRP A 253 -7.48 -0.15 13.96
C TRP A 253 -7.88 -1.63 13.84
N PRO A 254 -7.66 -2.47 14.86
CA PRO A 254 -8.12 -3.83 14.82
C PRO A 254 -9.61 -3.77 14.54
N GLY A 255 -10.04 -4.37 13.43
CA GLY A 255 -11.42 -4.77 13.30
C GLY A 255 -11.78 -5.55 14.55
N THR A 256 -13.01 -5.37 15.05
CA THR A 256 -13.49 -6.10 16.21
C THR A 256 -13.26 -7.61 15.98
N THR A 257 -12.28 -8.18 16.70
CA THR A 257 -11.86 -9.59 16.83
C THR A 257 -10.53 -10.02 16.18
N GLU A 258 -9.73 -10.72 16.99
CA GLU A 258 -8.53 -11.46 16.60
C GLU A 258 -8.88 -12.58 15.62
N MET A 259 -8.43 -12.49 14.36
CA MET A 259 -8.30 -13.68 13.51
C MET A 259 -6.92 -14.29 13.71
N SER A 260 -6.89 -15.51 14.24
CA SER A 260 -5.68 -16.35 14.20
C SER A 260 -5.50 -16.85 12.76
N TRP A 261 -4.45 -16.35 12.10
CA TRP A 261 -4.05 -16.83 10.78
C TRP A 261 -3.63 -18.31 10.86
N GLN A 262 -4.42 -19.21 10.27
CA GLN A 262 -3.97 -20.57 9.98
C GLN A 262 -3.52 -20.64 8.51
N SER A 263 -2.30 -20.20 8.23
CA SER A 263 -1.70 -20.42 6.90
C SER A 263 -1.18 -21.86 6.80
N PHE A 264 -1.84 -22.70 6.00
CA PHE A 264 -1.31 -24.00 5.57
C PHE A 264 -0.51 -23.82 4.27
N GLY A 265 0.61 -23.09 4.30
CA GLY A 265 1.42 -22.88 3.09
C GLY A 265 2.64 -21.98 3.28
N LEU A 266 3.74 -22.32 2.59
CA LEU A 266 4.99 -21.55 2.50
C LEU A 266 4.79 -20.29 1.63
N MET A 267 4.07 -19.29 2.15
CA MET A 267 3.98 -17.99 1.50
C MET A 267 5.30 -17.22 1.59
N SER A 268 5.64 -16.53 0.50
CA SER A 268 6.55 -15.38 0.54
C SER A 268 5.70 -14.16 0.24
N VAL A 269 5.18 -13.52 1.28
CA VAL A 269 4.46 -12.24 1.16
C VAL A 269 5.50 -11.13 1.17
N TRP A 270 5.51 -10.32 0.12
CA TRP A 270 6.39 -9.15 0.02
C TRP A 270 5.56 -7.88 0.19
N CYS A 271 5.81 -7.13 1.27
CA CYS A 271 5.30 -5.78 1.41
C CYS A 271 6.36 -4.82 0.85
N VAL A 272 6.01 -4.01 -0.16
CA VAL A 272 6.98 -3.12 -0.80
C VAL A 272 7.09 -1.83 -0.02
N SER A 273 8.32 -1.34 0.18
CA SER A 273 8.65 -0.14 0.96
C SER A 273 9.77 0.68 0.29
N LEU A 274 9.85 1.97 0.63
CA LEU A 274 10.80 2.96 0.10
C LEU A 274 12.27 2.80 0.54
N LEU A 275 12.65 1.64 1.08
CA LEU A 275 14.06 1.27 1.21
C LEU A 275 14.31 0.08 0.31
N VAL A 276 15.03 0.33 -0.80
CA VAL A 276 15.56 -0.68 -1.72
C VAL A 276 16.40 -1.68 -0.93
N THR A 277 15.72 -2.72 -0.45
CA THR A 277 16.26 -3.96 0.07
C THR A 277 15.12 -4.97 -0.01
N PRO A 278 15.18 -5.98 -0.90
CA PRO A 278 14.25 -7.09 -0.84
C PRO A 278 14.54 -7.85 0.47
N MET A 279 13.79 -7.57 1.53
CA MET A 279 13.79 -8.42 2.71
C MET A 279 12.88 -9.61 2.45
N MET A 280 13.48 -10.78 2.25
CA MET A 280 12.80 -12.04 2.51
C MET A 280 12.16 -11.93 3.89
N VAL A 281 10.84 -11.98 3.96
CA VAL A 281 10.14 -12.33 5.20
C VAL A 281 10.40 -13.82 5.42
N ALA A 282 11.60 -14.11 5.91
CA ALA A 282 11.94 -15.41 6.46
C ALA A 282 11.15 -15.55 7.76
N THR A 283 10.04 -16.27 7.67
CA THR A 283 9.51 -17.13 8.74
C THR A 283 9.18 -16.42 10.06
N LEU A 284 7.88 -16.28 10.34
CA LEU A 284 7.38 -16.33 11.71
C LEU A 284 7.86 -17.65 12.32
N ARG A 285 9.05 -17.69 12.96
CA ARG A 285 9.60 -18.90 13.55
C ARG A 285 8.84 -19.23 14.82
N ILE A 286 8.04 -20.29 14.79
CA ILE A 286 7.92 -21.20 15.92
C ILE A 286 8.67 -22.49 15.56
N LEU A 287 9.78 -22.68 16.27
CA LEU A 287 10.64 -23.86 16.43
C LEU A 287 11.43 -24.45 15.23
N LEU A 288 12.71 -24.70 15.53
CA LEU A 288 13.68 -25.45 14.73
C LEU A 288 13.13 -26.84 14.34
N VAL A 289 13.29 -27.19 13.06
CA VAL A 289 13.60 -28.57 12.68
C VAL A 289 14.68 -28.52 11.59
N TYR A 290 15.88 -28.99 11.94
CA TYR A 290 16.91 -29.38 10.97
C TYR A 290 16.44 -30.64 10.25
N THR A 291 16.55 -30.68 8.93
CA THR A 291 16.63 -31.94 8.19
C THR A 291 17.88 -31.92 7.33
N THR A 292 18.88 -32.66 7.79
CA THR A 292 19.99 -33.11 6.95
C THR A 292 19.44 -34.09 5.92
N SER A 293 19.88 -33.93 4.68
CA SER A 293 19.60 -34.85 3.57
C SER A 293 20.10 -36.27 3.90
N THR A 294 19.23 -37.26 3.66
CA THR A 294 19.47 -38.40 2.76
C THR A 294 18.13 -38.82 2.19
#